data_AF-A0A958QRJ8-F1
#
_entry.id   AF-A0A958QRJ8-F1
#
_cell.length_a   1.000
_cell.length_b   1.000
_cell.length_c   1.000
_cell.angle_alpha   90.00
_cell.angle_beta   90.00
_cell.angle_gamma   90.00
#
_symmetry.space_group_name_H-M   'P 1'
#
loop_
_entity.id
_entity.type
_entity.pdbx_description
1 polymer ?
#
loop_
_entity_poly.entity_id
_entity_poly.type
_entity_poly.pdbx_seq_one_letter_code
_entity_poly.pdbx_strand_id
1 'polypeptide(L)'
;MYQAHILRQRKPTVLLHFGSSYSISKKAFLLGLSLALIQIADGLLTYHGLSKLGFEMEGNPFLRHLMLLEGGCGGVLLFTKFFALSFVVWLTFQAHSKKWIRPVLGFLTGIFFSLAVIPWCFVILH
;
A
#
# COMPACT_ATOMS: atom_id res chain seq x y z
N MET A 1 8.67 45.95 26.31
CA MET A 1 9.27 45.14 25.23
C MET A 1 8.33 43.98 24.91
N TYR A 2 7.42 44.17 23.94
CA TYR A 2 6.52 43.11 23.47
C TYR A 2 7.27 42.24 22.46
N GLN A 3 7.77 41.07 22.86
CA GLN A 3 8.24 40.07 21.90
C GLN A 3 7.04 39.41 21.24
N ALA A 4 6.81 39.77 19.98
CA ALA A 4 5.91 39.07 19.09
C ALA A 4 6.41 37.65 18.87
N HIS A 5 5.81 36.68 19.59
CA HIS A 5 5.89 35.28 19.23
C HIS A 5 5.17 35.09 17.88
N ILE A 6 5.91 35.27 16.78
CA ILE A 6 5.48 34.85 15.45
C ILE A 6 5.38 33.33 15.49
N LEU A 7 4.18 32.85 15.82
CA LEU A 7 3.78 31.47 15.56
C LEU A 7 3.88 31.29 14.05
N ARG A 8 4.96 30.65 13.59
CA ARG A 8 5.08 30.13 12.22
C ARG A 8 3.90 29.19 11.99
N GLN A 9 2.79 29.73 11.51
CA GLN A 9 1.68 28.94 10.99
C GLN A 9 2.23 28.17 9.80
N ARG A 10 2.57 26.89 10.03
CA ARG A 10 2.94 25.98 8.95
C ARG A 10 1.74 25.91 8.03
N LYS A 11 1.85 26.50 6.83
CA LYS A 11 0.82 26.43 5.79
C LYS A 11 0.38 24.97 5.66
N PRO A 12 -0.90 24.65 5.86
CA PRO A 12 -1.36 23.28 5.75
C PRO A 12 -1.16 22.86 4.29
N THR A 13 -0.23 21.94 4.04
CA THR A 13 0.09 21.43 2.70
C THR A 13 -0.98 20.42 2.28
N VAL A 14 -2.20 20.92 2.15
CA VAL A 14 -3.38 20.17 1.72
C VAL A 14 -3.34 20.13 0.20
N LEU A 15 -3.31 18.91 -0.34
CA LEU A 15 -3.23 18.68 -1.79
C LEU A 15 -4.63 18.56 -2.41
N LEU A 16 -5.55 17.91 -1.71
CA LEU A 16 -6.89 17.60 -2.19
C LEU A 16 -7.91 17.84 -1.08
N HIS A 17 -8.99 18.55 -1.41
CA HIS A 17 -10.20 18.68 -0.61
C HIS A 17 -11.29 17.80 -1.22
N PHE A 18 -11.78 16.82 -0.47
CA PHE A 18 -12.94 16.00 -0.83
C PHE A 18 -14.12 16.40 0.08
N GLY A 19 -14.98 17.27 -0.45
CA GLY A 19 -16.09 17.86 0.30
C GLY A 19 -15.63 18.77 1.46
N SER A 20 -16.58 19.11 2.35
CA SER A 20 -16.36 20.03 3.48
C SER A 20 -15.49 19.43 4.59
N SER A 21 -15.36 18.10 4.67
CA SER A 21 -14.80 17.42 5.86
C SER A 21 -13.48 16.67 5.64
N TYR A 22 -13.08 16.35 4.41
CA TYR A 22 -11.87 15.55 4.15
C TYR A 22 -10.82 16.34 3.39
N SER A 23 -9.64 16.47 4.00
CA SER A 23 -8.46 17.08 3.41
C SER A 23 -7.33 16.05 3.40
N ILE A 24 -6.54 15.95 2.34
CA ILE A 24 -5.40 15.02 2.28
C ILE A 24 -4.10 15.83 2.21
N SER A 25 -3.17 15.54 3.12
CA SER A 25 -1.82 16.10 3.08
C SER A 25 -1.05 15.54 1.88
N LYS A 26 -0.31 16.38 1.16
CA LYS A 26 0.58 15.94 0.06
C LYS A 26 1.47 14.75 0.44
N LYS A 27 2.00 14.73 1.68
CA LYS A 27 2.83 13.62 2.17
C LYS A 27 2.05 12.33 2.35
N ALA A 28 0.85 12.40 2.92
CA ALA A 28 -0.01 11.22 3.11
C ALA A 28 -0.45 10.65 1.75
N PHE A 29 -0.82 11.53 0.82
CA PHE A 29 -1.16 11.16 -0.54
C PHE A 29 0.00 10.43 -1.24
N LEU A 30 1.22 10.98 -1.19
CA LEU A 30 2.39 10.35 -1.80
C LEU A 30 2.69 8.97 -1.19
N LEU A 31 2.64 8.83 0.15
CA LEU A 31 2.85 7.54 0.81
C LEU A 31 1.77 6.51 0.43
N GLY A 32 0.50 6.93 0.42
CA GLY A 32 -0.62 6.08 0.00
C GLY A 32 -0.48 5.63 -1.45
N LEU A 33 -0.13 6.56 -2.35
CA LEU A 33 0.11 6.28 -3.76
C LEU A 33 1.29 5.32 -3.94
N SER A 34 2.41 5.53 -3.25
CA SER A 34 3.55 4.62 -3.29
C SER A 34 3.19 3.22 -2.82
N LEU A 35 2.45 3.09 -1.72
CA LEU A 35 2.00 1.80 -1.21
C LEU A 35 1.02 1.10 -2.18
N ALA A 36 0.12 1.87 -2.82
CA ALA A 36 -0.78 1.35 -3.83
C ALA A 36 -0.05 0.83 -5.07
N LEU A 37 0.95 1.57 -5.57
CA LEU A 37 1.78 1.13 -6.69
C LEU A 37 2.57 -0.14 -6.36
N ILE A 38 3.10 -0.24 -5.13
CA ILE A 38 3.77 -1.46 -4.67
C ILE A 38 2.78 -2.64 -4.62
N GLN A 39 1.55 -2.45 -4.15
CA GLN A 39 0.54 -3.51 -4.13
C GLN A 39 0.17 -4.00 -5.53
N ILE A 40 0.10 -3.10 -6.52
CA ILE A 40 -0.12 -3.46 -7.92
C ILE A 40 1.07 -4.25 -8.46
N ALA A 41 2.29 -3.73 -8.28
CA ALA A 41 3.50 -4.39 -8.73
C ALA A 41 3.66 -5.80 -8.11
N ASP A 42 3.43 -5.90 -6.80
CA ASP A 42 3.44 -7.16 -6.06
C ASP A 42 2.39 -8.15 -6.60
N GLY A 43 1.16 -7.69 -6.90
CA GLY A 43 0.14 -8.54 -7.52
C GLY A 43 0.52 -9.07 -8.89
N LEU A 44 1.12 -8.23 -9.74
CA LEU A 44 1.59 -8.63 -11.07
C LEU A 44 2.75 -9.63 -10.98
N LEU A 45 3.72 -9.35 -10.09
CA LEU A 45 4.88 -10.21 -9.86
C LEU A 45 4.44 -11.57 -9.29
N THR A 46 3.56 -11.57 -8.30
CA THR A 46 2.98 -12.79 -7.72
C THR A 46 2.24 -13.60 -8.79
N TYR A 47 1.36 -12.96 -9.57
CA TYR A 47 0.64 -13.64 -10.64
C TYR A 47 1.58 -14.28 -11.66
N HIS A 48 2.59 -13.53 -12.12
CA HIS A 48 3.56 -14.04 -13.09
C HIS A 48 4.44 -15.16 -12.53
N GLY A 49 4.89 -15.01 -11.27
CA GLY A 49 5.68 -16.01 -10.58
C GLY A 49 4.90 -17.31 -10.38
N LEU A 50 3.66 -17.23 -9.87
CA LEU A 50 2.81 -18.40 -9.66
C LEU A 50 2.35 -19.04 -10.97
N SER A 51 2.13 -18.26 -12.03
CA SER A 51 1.80 -18.80 -13.36
C SER A 51 2.94 -19.62 -13.96
N LYS A 52 4.20 -19.34 -13.57
CA LYS A 52 5.39 -20.07 -14.05
C LYS A 52 5.81 -21.22 -13.15
N LEU A 53 5.77 -21.02 -11.84
CA LEU A 53 6.35 -21.94 -10.85
C LEU A 53 5.30 -22.77 -10.10
N GLY A 54 4.02 -22.47 -10.29
CA GLY A 54 2.91 -23.13 -9.62
C GLY A 54 2.58 -22.52 -8.25
N PHE A 55 1.46 -22.97 -7.67
CA PHE A 55 0.90 -22.39 -6.44
C PHE A 55 1.70 -22.74 -5.18
N GLU A 56 2.57 -23.75 -5.23
CA GLU A 56 3.40 -24.15 -4.08
C GLU A 56 4.44 -23.09 -3.70
N MET A 57 4.80 -22.21 -4.63
CA MET A 57 5.70 -21.08 -4.37
C MET A 57 5.05 -19.94 -3.60
N GLU A 58 3.73 -19.94 -3.42
CA GLU A 58 3.06 -18.94 -2.61
C GLU A 58 3.39 -19.15 -1.13
N GLY A 59 4.13 -18.20 -0.54
CA GLY A 59 4.53 -18.26 0.87
C GLY A 59 3.37 -18.05 1.84
N ASN A 60 2.24 -17.49 1.37
CA ASN A 60 1.06 -17.31 2.19
C ASN A 60 0.13 -18.56 2.13
N PRO A 61 0.05 -19.36 3.21
CA PRO A 61 -0.73 -20.60 3.19
C PRO A 61 -2.23 -20.37 3.01
N PHE A 62 -2.76 -19.23 3.48
CA PHE A 62 -4.17 -18.88 3.30
C PHE A 62 -4.47 -18.56 1.84
N LEU A 63 -3.61 -17.75 1.21
CA LEU A 63 -3.77 -17.38 -0.19
C LEU A 63 -3.62 -18.59 -1.11
N ARG A 64 -2.62 -19.44 -0.85
CA ARG A 64 -2.42 -20.70 -1.55
C ARG A 64 -3.65 -21.61 -1.46
N HIS A 65 -4.23 -21.75 -0.26
CA HIS A 65 -5.44 -22.55 -0.07
C HIS A 65 -6.62 -22.02 -0.89
N LEU A 66 -6.81 -20.70 -0.92
CA LEU A 66 -7.85 -20.08 -1.75
C LEU A 66 -7.63 -20.34 -3.24
N MET A 67 -6.39 -20.23 -3.74
CA MET A 67 -6.07 -20.50 -5.15
C MET A 67 -6.33 -21.96 -5.53
N LEU A 68 -6.04 -22.90 -4.63
CA LEU A 68 -6.34 -24.31 -4.82
C LEU A 68 -7.85 -24.59 -4.83
N LEU A 69 -8.62 -23.89 -3.99
CA LEU A 69 -10.08 -24.01 -3.95
C LEU A 69 -10.75 -23.43 -5.20
N GLU A 70 -10.29 -22.27 -5.69
CA GLU A 70 -10.83 -21.66 -6.92
C GLU A 70 -10.36 -22.42 -8.18
N GLY A 71 -9.24 -23.14 -8.10
CA GLY A 71 -8.60 -23.78 -9.25
C GLY A 71 -7.86 -22.78 -10.14
N GLY A 72 -7.55 -21.59 -9.62
CA GLY A 72 -6.96 -20.49 -10.38
C GLY A 72 -6.34 -19.42 -9.51
N CYS A 73 -5.40 -18.67 -10.10
CA CYS A 73 -4.64 -17.63 -9.41
C CYS A 73 -5.25 -16.22 -9.57
N GLY A 74 -5.83 -15.95 -10.75
CA GLY A 74 -6.25 -14.60 -11.14
C GLY A 74 -7.36 -14.01 -10.27
N GLY A 75 -8.44 -14.77 -10.03
CA GLY A 75 -9.59 -14.30 -9.24
C GLY A 75 -9.23 -14.01 -7.79
N VAL A 76 -8.63 -14.98 -7.10
CA VAL A 76 -8.13 -14.84 -5.72
C VAL A 76 -7.19 -13.64 -5.57
N LEU A 77 -6.19 -13.50 -6.46
CA LEU A 77 -5.25 -12.38 -6.39
C LEU A 77 -5.96 -11.06 -6.60
N LEU A 78 -6.83 -10.97 -7.61
CA LEU A 78 -7.57 -9.76 -7.89
C LEU A 78 -8.39 -9.34 -6.66
N PHE A 79 -9.18 -10.26 -6.08
CA PHE A 79 -9.96 -9.98 -4.88
C PHE A 79 -9.10 -9.51 -3.71
N THR A 80 -8.02 -10.25 -3.42
CA THR A 80 -7.12 -9.96 -2.30
C THR A 80 -6.43 -8.60 -2.47
N LYS A 81 -5.99 -8.27 -3.69
CA LYS A 81 -5.34 -6.99 -3.99
C LYS A 81 -6.33 -5.83 -3.98
N PHE A 82 -7.55 -6.00 -4.47
CA PHE A 82 -8.59 -4.98 -4.34
C PHE A 82 -8.93 -4.69 -2.88
N PHE A 83 -9.00 -5.73 -2.05
CA PHE A 83 -9.20 -5.58 -0.61
C PHE A 83 -8.04 -4.82 0.04
N ALA A 84 -6.80 -5.19 -0.29
CA ALA A 84 -5.61 -4.49 0.21
C ALA A 84 -5.56 -3.02 -0.26
N LEU A 85 -5.85 -2.73 -1.53
CA LEU A 85 -5.90 -1.37 -2.06
C LEU A 85 -6.97 -0.52 -1.38
N SER A 86 -8.15 -1.09 -1.11
CA SER A 86 -9.21 -0.42 -0.36
C SER A 86 -8.74 -0.04 1.05
N PHE A 87 -7.96 -0.93 1.69
CA PHE A 87 -7.35 -0.66 2.99
C PHE A 87 -6.29 0.45 2.93
N VAL A 88 -5.46 0.48 1.87
CA VAL A 88 -4.48 1.56 1.65
C VAL A 88 -5.18 2.91 1.47
N VAL A 89 -6.26 2.95 0.69
CA VAL A 89 -7.07 4.15 0.49
C VAL A 89 -7.64 4.61 1.84
N TRP A 90 -8.26 3.70 2.59
CA TRP A 90 -8.80 4.00 3.92
C TRP A 90 -7.74 4.54 4.89
N LEU A 91 -6.57 3.89 4.97
CA LEU A 91 -5.45 4.36 5.79
C LEU A 91 -4.94 5.75 5.35
N THR A 92 -4.92 6.02 4.05
CA THR A 92 -4.48 7.31 3.51
C THR A 92 -5.41 8.44 3.95
N PHE A 93 -6.74 8.20 3.97
CA PHE A 93 -7.70 9.14 4.54
C PHE A 93 -7.49 9.33 6.05
N GLN A 94 -7.29 8.22 6.77
CA GLN A 94 -7.07 8.28 8.22
C GLN A 94 -5.74 8.95 8.61
N ALA A 95 -4.72 8.91 7.76
CA ALA A 95 -3.44 9.58 7.95
C ALA A 95 -3.52 11.11 7.98
N HIS A 96 -4.64 11.67 7.52
CA HIS A 96 -4.94 13.08 7.73
C HIS A 96 -5.30 13.36 9.19
N SER A 97 -6.28 12.62 9.73
CA SER A 97 -6.79 12.80 11.09
C SER A 97 -5.77 12.36 12.15
N LYS A 98 -5.11 11.22 11.93
CA LYS A 98 -4.17 10.61 12.89
C LYS A 98 -2.74 10.73 12.38
N LYS A 99 -1.96 11.63 13.00
CA LYS A 99 -0.55 11.88 12.64
C LYS A 99 0.34 10.62 12.72
N TRP A 100 0.01 9.68 13.61
CA TRP A 100 0.77 8.44 13.81
C TRP A 100 0.61 7.41 12.67
N ILE A 101 -0.41 7.55 11.81
CA ILE A 101 -0.58 6.63 10.66
C ILE A 101 0.45 6.91 9.57
N ARG A 102 1.01 8.11 9.48
CA ARG A 102 2.01 8.47 8.47
C ARG A 102 3.31 7.63 8.56
N PRO A 103 3.96 7.51 9.74
CA PRO A 103 5.11 6.62 9.86
C PRO A 103 4.72 5.15 9.64
N VAL A 104 3.51 4.73 10.03
CA VAL A 104 3.00 3.37 9.75
C VAL A 104 2.91 3.11 8.25
N LEU A 105 2.33 4.03 7.47
CA LEU A 105 2.28 3.91 6.00
C LEU A 105 3.68 3.80 5.40
N GLY A 106 4.62 4.66 5.80
CA GLY A 106 5.99 4.60 5.31
C GLY A 106 6.71 3.29 5.68
N PHE A 107 6.49 2.78 6.90
CA PHE A 107 7.03 1.50 7.34
C PHE A 107 6.44 0.33 6.55
N LEU A 108 5.13 0.32 6.34
CA LEU A 108 4.44 -0.69 5.51
C LEU A 108 4.98 -0.65 4.07
N THR A 109 5.13 0.52 3.47
CA THR A 109 5.74 0.68 2.14
C THR A 109 7.12 0.02 2.08
N GLY A 110 7.98 0.28 3.06
CA GLY A 110 9.31 -0.32 3.12
C GLY A 110 9.29 -1.85 3.26
N ILE A 111 8.44 -2.38 4.14
CA ILE A 111 8.27 -3.83 4.32
C ILE A 111 7.78 -4.48 3.03
N PHE A 112 6.70 -3.98 2.44
CA PHE A 112 6.12 -4.59 1.23
C PHE A 112 7.08 -4.51 0.04
N PHE A 113 7.82 -3.41 -0.10
CA PHE A 113 8.86 -3.32 -1.12
C PHE A 113 9.94 -4.40 -0.90
N SER A 114 10.42 -4.55 0.34
CA SER A 114 11.55 -5.43 0.65
C SER A 114 11.20 -6.92 0.66
N LEU A 115 10.00 -7.27 1.13
CA LEU A 115 9.57 -8.67 1.29
C LEU A 115 8.73 -9.20 0.14
N ALA A 116 8.11 -8.32 -0.66
CA ALA A 116 7.22 -8.75 -1.73
C ALA A 116 7.90 -8.50 -3.09
N VAL A 117 8.32 -7.27 -3.37
CA VAL A 117 8.89 -6.93 -4.68
C VAL A 117 10.27 -7.58 -4.89
N ILE A 118 11.20 -7.42 -3.94
CA ILE A 118 12.58 -7.93 -4.11
C ILE A 118 12.62 -9.46 -4.29
N PRO A 119 11.95 -10.28 -3.45
CA PRO A 119 12.00 -11.73 -3.60
C PRO A 119 11.41 -12.21 -4.92
N TRP A 120 10.27 -11.64 -5.35
CA TRP A 120 9.69 -12.01 -6.64
C TRP A 120 10.57 -11.59 -7.81
N CYS A 121 11.21 -10.41 -7.77
CA CYS A 121 12.16 -10.02 -8.80
C CYS A 121 13.33 -11.02 -8.88
N PHE A 122 13.85 -11.47 -7.73
CA PHE A 122 14.93 -12.47 -7.70
C PHE A 122 14.48 -13.81 -8.28
N VAL A 123 13.30 -14.30 -7.88
CA VAL A 123 12.75 -15.59 -8.31
C VAL A 123 12.37 -15.60 -9.80
N ILE A 124 11.94 -14.48 -10.37
CA ILE A 124 11.52 -14.41 -11.79
C ILE A 124 12.71 -14.20 -12.73
N LEU A 125 13.76 -13.51 -12.28
CA LEU A 125 14.96 -13.22 -13.08
C LEU A 125 16.01 -14.33 -13.02
N HIS A 126 15.95 -15.21 -12.03
CA HIS A 126 16.80 -16.39 -11.89
C HIS A 126 16.11 -17.63 -12.48
#